data_AF-A0A380U2I0-F1
#
_entry.id   AF-A0A380U2I0-F1
#
_cell.length_a   1.000
_cell.length_b   1.000
_cell.length_c   1.000
_cell.angle_alpha   90.00
_cell.angle_beta   90.00
_cell.angle_gamma   90.00
#
_symmetry.space_group_name_H-M   'P 1'
#
loop_
_entity.id
_entity.type
_entity.pdbx_description
1 polymer ?
#
loop_
_entity_poly.entity_id
_entity_poly.type
_entity_poly.pdbx_seq_one_letter_code
_entity_poly.pdbx_strand_id
1 'polypeptide(L)'
;MMTFNSSRVDEVETLSNIAAHLLYQENWEYAIKVAKQAFSIDAFHINTLDTLSHCYGALRNWEMCGIFGAMALQLRDQNVSAFAPEDPILPAVKSHSEKNIIAFSLYGDKSSYIEPAVINAQIVKVIYPNWVCRFLCR
;
A
#
# COMPACT_ATOMS: atom_id res chain seq x y z
N MET A 1 -6.51 -34.55 0.79
CA MET A 1 -5.06 -34.41 0.57
C MET A 1 -4.88 -33.80 -0.82
N MET A 2 -4.90 -32.48 -0.92
CA MET A 2 -4.75 -31.77 -2.20
C MET A 2 -3.25 -31.67 -2.48
N THR A 3 -2.77 -32.40 -3.48
CA THR A 3 -1.40 -32.26 -3.98
C THR A 3 -1.27 -30.89 -4.65
N PHE A 4 -0.70 -29.93 -3.92
CA PHE A 4 -0.18 -28.70 -4.51
C PHE A 4 0.85 -29.09 -5.57
N ASN A 5 0.52 -28.88 -6.83
CA ASN A 5 1.39 -29.22 -7.95
C ASN A 5 2.46 -28.11 -8.07
N SER A 6 3.65 -28.35 -7.51
CA SER A 6 4.78 -27.40 -7.44
C SER A 6 5.02 -26.65 -8.75
N SER A 7 4.88 -27.33 -9.90
CA SER A 7 5.05 -26.75 -11.23
C SER A 7 4.16 -25.54 -11.55
N ARG A 8 2.93 -25.51 -11.03
CA ARG A 8 1.99 -24.40 -11.27
C ARG A 8 2.28 -23.18 -10.40
N VAL A 9 2.82 -23.39 -9.20
CA VAL A 9 3.20 -22.30 -8.30
C VAL A 9 4.41 -21.55 -8.87
N ASP A 10 5.40 -22.30 -9.38
CA ASP A 10 6.58 -21.74 -10.03
C ASP A 10 6.22 -20.97 -11.31
N GLU A 11 5.20 -21.43 -12.04
CA GLU A 11 4.67 -20.78 -13.24
C GLU A 11 4.02 -19.43 -12.91
N VAL A 12 3.19 -19.35 -11.87
CA VAL A 12 2.57 -18.09 -11.40
C VAL A 12 3.63 -17.08 -11.00
N GLU A 13 4.61 -17.52 -10.21
CA GLU A 13 5.69 -16.66 -9.72
C GLU A 13 6.51 -16.12 -10.89
N THR A 14 6.81 -16.96 -11.88
CA THR A 14 7.54 -16.54 -13.09
C THR A 14 6.75 -15.50 -13.89
N LEU A 15 5.46 -15.73 -14.14
CA LEU A 15 4.61 -14.79 -14.87
C LEU A 15 4.42 -13.47 -14.11
N SER A 16 4.25 -13.53 -12.79
CA SER A 16 4.16 -12.38 -11.90
C SER A 16 5.43 -11.52 -11.98
N ASN A 17 6.61 -12.14 -11.90
CA ASN A 17 7.88 -11.46 -12.01
C ASN A 17 8.11 -10.83 -13.41
N ILE A 18 7.72 -11.53 -14.48
CA ILE A 18 7.76 -10.97 -15.84
C ILE A 18 6.84 -9.75 -15.95
N ALA A 19 5.61 -9.84 -15.43
CA ALA A 19 4.66 -8.74 -15.47
C ALA A 19 5.16 -7.52 -14.68
N ALA A 20 5.77 -7.74 -13.51
CA ALA A 20 6.40 -6.68 -12.72
C ALA A 20 7.56 -6.02 -13.49
N HIS A 21 8.39 -6.79 -14.18
CA HIS A 21 9.46 -6.23 -15.01
C HIS A 21 8.92 -5.36 -16.16
N LEU A 22 7.86 -5.82 -16.84
CA LEU A 22 7.20 -5.07 -17.91
C LEU A 22 6.55 -3.78 -17.39
N LEU A 23 6.00 -3.80 -16.18
CA LEU A 23 5.49 -2.63 -15.48
C LEU A 23 6.62 -1.61 -15.26
N TYR A 24 7.81 -2.02 -14.81
CA TYR A 24 8.95 -1.10 -14.68
C TYR A 24 9.44 -0.52 -16.01
N GLN A 25 9.18 -1.21 -17.13
CA GLN A 25 9.47 -0.74 -18.48
C GLN A 25 8.35 0.13 -19.07
N GLU A 26 7.30 0.43 -18.30
CA GLU A 26 6.13 1.19 -18.75
C GLU A 26 5.35 0.52 -19.90
N ASN A 27 5.53 -0.78 -20.10
CA ASN A 27 4.81 -1.55 -21.11
C ASN A 27 3.50 -2.10 -20.52
N TRP A 28 2.58 -1.20 -20.20
CA TRP A 28 1.40 -1.45 -19.38
C TRP A 28 0.47 -2.50 -19.97
N GLU A 29 0.20 -2.42 -21.27
CA GLU A 29 -0.73 -3.32 -21.96
C GLU A 29 -0.20 -4.77 -21.97
N TYR A 30 1.10 -4.93 -22.21
CA TYR A 30 1.72 -6.26 -22.20
C TYR A 30 1.86 -6.79 -20.76
N ALA A 31 2.20 -5.93 -19.80
CA ALA A 31 2.20 -6.27 -18.38
C ALA A 31 0.81 -6.78 -17.92
N ILE A 32 -0.28 -6.10 -18.31
CA ILE A 32 -1.66 -6.54 -18.02
C ILE A 32 -1.94 -7.91 -18.64
N LYS A 33 -1.50 -8.15 -19.89
CA LYS A 33 -1.71 -9.44 -20.56
C LYS A 33 -1.05 -10.59 -19.79
N VAL A 34 0.21 -10.43 -19.41
CA VAL A 34 0.97 -11.45 -18.66
C VAL A 34 0.42 -11.60 -17.24
N ALA A 35 0.10 -10.50 -16.55
CA ALA A 35 -0.50 -10.54 -15.23
C ALA A 35 -1.88 -11.22 -15.23
N LYS A 36 -2.69 -11.05 -16.28
CA LYS A 36 -3.95 -11.79 -16.44
C LYS A 36 -3.75 -13.30 -16.62
N GLN A 37 -2.66 -13.72 -17.24
CA GLN A 37 -2.30 -15.15 -17.31
C GLN A 37 -1.97 -15.68 -15.92
N ALA A 38 -1.12 -14.98 -15.16
CA ALA A 38 -0.83 -15.35 -13.77
C ALA A 38 -2.11 -15.40 -12.92
N PHE A 39 -2.99 -14.40 -13.06
CA PHE A 39 -4.27 -14.32 -12.36
C PHE A 39 -5.22 -15.47 -12.70
N SER A 40 -5.21 -15.96 -13.95
CA SER A 40 -6.03 -17.10 -14.36
C SER A 40 -5.59 -18.42 -13.75
N ILE A 41 -4.32 -18.52 -13.34
CA ILE A 41 -3.76 -19.70 -12.66
C ILE A 41 -3.97 -19.57 -11.15
N ASP A 42 -3.68 -18.40 -10.58
CA ASP A 42 -3.91 -18.08 -9.18
C ASP A 42 -4.46 -16.65 -9.01
N ALA A 43 -5.75 -16.57 -8.71
CA ALA A 43 -6.44 -15.31 -8.47
C ALA A 43 -6.10 -14.68 -7.11
N PHE A 44 -5.45 -15.42 -6.21
CA PHE A 44 -5.04 -14.98 -4.88
C PHE A 44 -3.53 -14.70 -4.80
N HIS A 45 -2.85 -14.49 -5.94
CA HIS A 45 -1.45 -14.06 -5.91
C HIS A 45 -1.36 -12.54 -5.75
N ILE A 46 -0.92 -12.08 -4.56
CA ILE A 46 -0.89 -10.65 -4.17
C ILE A 46 -0.13 -9.79 -5.19
N ASN A 47 1.07 -10.20 -5.60
CA ASN A 47 1.92 -9.39 -6.49
C ASN A 47 1.28 -9.21 -7.88
N THR A 48 0.51 -10.20 -8.35
CA THR A 48 -0.22 -10.13 -9.62
C THR A 48 -1.35 -9.10 -9.52
N LEU A 49 -2.08 -9.08 -8.40
CA LEU A 49 -3.14 -8.10 -8.15
C LEU A 49 -2.58 -6.68 -8.07
N ASP A 50 -1.46 -6.48 -7.39
CA ASP A 50 -0.77 -5.18 -7.31
C ASP A 50 -0.32 -4.71 -8.70
N THR A 51 0.26 -5.62 -9.48
CA THR A 51 0.72 -5.32 -10.85
C THR A 51 -0.46 -4.90 -11.73
N LEU A 52 -1.58 -5.62 -11.69
CA LEU A 52 -2.79 -5.26 -12.42
C LEU A 52 -3.32 -3.89 -12.00
N SER A 53 -3.45 -3.66 -10.68
CA SER A 53 -3.92 -2.38 -10.14
C SER A 53 -3.08 -1.21 -10.65
N HIS A 54 -1.75 -1.34 -10.59
CA HIS A 54 -0.82 -0.30 -11.00
C HIS A 54 -0.89 -0.04 -12.52
N CYS A 55 -0.88 -1.09 -13.35
CA CYS A 55 -0.99 -0.91 -14.80
C CYS A 55 -2.33 -0.28 -15.22
N TYR A 56 -3.46 -0.64 -14.59
CA TYR A 56 -4.73 0.01 -14.88
C TYR A 56 -4.76 1.47 -14.40
N GLY A 57 -4.12 1.78 -13.28
CA GLY A 57 -3.93 3.16 -12.82
C GLY A 57 -3.11 3.99 -13.82
N ALA A 58 -2.02 3.43 -14.36
CA ALA A 58 -1.20 4.08 -15.39
C ALA A 58 -2.00 4.38 -16.67
N LEU A 59 -2.89 3.46 -17.07
CA LEU A 59 -3.82 3.64 -18.19
C LEU A 59 -5.07 4.47 -17.86
N ARG A 60 -5.16 5.06 -16.66
CA ARG A 60 -6.30 5.85 -16.16
C ARG A 60 -7.63 5.10 -16.11
N ASN A 61 -7.58 3.77 -16.06
CA ASN A 61 -8.73 2.93 -15.82
C ASN A 61 -8.92 2.76 -14.30
N TRP A 62 -9.52 3.79 -13.69
CA TRP A 62 -9.69 3.87 -12.24
C TRP A 62 -10.61 2.78 -11.67
N GLU A 63 -11.57 2.31 -12.45
CA GLU A 63 -12.48 1.23 -12.05
C GLU A 63 -11.71 -0.08 -11.83
N MET A 64 -10.95 -0.52 -12.84
CA MET A 64 -10.16 -1.75 -12.73
C MET A 64 -9.02 -1.61 -11.72
N CYS A 65 -8.40 -0.44 -11.63
CA CYS A 65 -7.41 -0.14 -10.59
C CYS A 65 -8.00 -0.32 -9.19
N GLY A 66 -9.18 0.25 -8.94
CA GLY A 66 -9.88 0.12 -7.66
C GLY A 66 -10.23 -1.33 -7.32
N ILE A 67 -10.73 -2.10 -8.30
CA ILE A 67 -11.09 -3.52 -8.10
C ILE A 67 -9.86 -4.34 -7.68
N PHE A 68 -8.79 -4.33 -8.48
CA PHE A 68 -7.62 -5.15 -8.19
C PHE A 68 -6.85 -4.67 -6.95
N GLY A 69 -6.79 -3.35 -6.72
CA GLY A 69 -6.22 -2.78 -5.51
C GLY A 69 -6.98 -3.20 -4.26
N ALA A 70 -8.32 -3.16 -4.28
CA ALA A 70 -9.14 -3.61 -3.16
C ALA A 70 -8.95 -5.11 -2.88
N MET A 71 -8.88 -5.95 -3.92
CA MET A 71 -8.62 -7.38 -3.77
C MET A 71 -7.25 -7.64 -3.11
N ALA A 72 -6.20 -6.94 -3.54
CA ALA A 72 -4.86 -7.08 -2.95
C ALA A 72 -4.85 -6.72 -1.46
N LEU A 73 -5.53 -5.61 -1.10
CA LEU A 73 -5.64 -5.17 0.29
C LEU A 73 -6.42 -6.16 1.15
N GLN A 74 -7.58 -6.64 0.67
CA GLN A 74 -8.39 -7.62 1.39
C GLN A 74 -7.62 -8.91 1.65
N LEU A 75 -6.85 -9.37 0.67
CA LEU A 75 -6.06 -10.59 0.82
C LEU A 75 -4.88 -10.41 1.78
N ARG A 76 -4.21 -9.25 1.76
CA ARG A 76 -3.16 -8.91 2.73
C ARG A 76 -3.73 -8.84 4.15
N ASP A 77 -4.88 -8.21 4.30
CA ASP A 77 -5.58 -8.11 5.59
C ASP A 77 -5.93 -9.49 6.15
N GLN A 78 -6.45 -10.40 5.33
CA GLN A 78 -6.73 -11.78 5.73
C GLN A 78 -5.44 -12.53 6.15
N ASN A 79 -4.36 -12.37 5.39
CA ASN A 79 -3.09 -13.03 5.67
C ASN A 79 -2.42 -12.49 6.94
N VAL A 80 -2.52 -11.19 7.21
CA VAL A 80 -1.95 -10.57 8.42
C VAL A 80 -2.82 -10.85 9.64
N SER A 81 -4.15 -10.75 9.51
CA SER A 81 -5.09 -11.02 10.60
C SER A 81 -4.95 -12.43 11.17
N ALA A 82 -4.52 -13.40 10.37
CA ALA A 82 -4.22 -14.76 10.82
C ALA A 82 -3.03 -14.84 11.80
N PHE A 83 -2.15 -13.83 11.82
CA PHE A 83 -0.94 -13.75 12.65
C PHE A 83 -0.88 -12.49 13.50
N ALA A 84 -2.00 -11.75 13.62
CA ALA A 84 -2.01 -10.52 14.39
C ALA A 84 -1.67 -10.84 15.85
N PRO A 85 -0.57 -10.28 16.41
CA PRO A 85 -0.31 -10.41 17.83
C PRO A 85 -1.47 -9.78 18.60
N GLU A 86 -1.73 -10.28 19.81
CA GLU A 86 -2.67 -9.60 20.71
C GLU A 86 -2.27 -8.14 20.84
N ASP A 87 -3.28 -7.25 20.77
CA ASP A 87 -3.05 -5.83 20.91
C ASP A 87 -2.25 -5.56 22.19
N PRO A 88 -1.15 -4.79 22.12
CA PRO A 88 -0.41 -4.43 23.31
C PRO A 88 -1.37 -3.70 24.24
N ILE A 89 -1.33 -4.04 25.53
CA ILE A 89 -2.10 -3.32 26.54
C ILE A 89 -1.66 -1.86 26.48
N LEU A 90 -2.50 -1.01 25.90
CA LEU A 90 -2.23 0.41 25.83
C LEU A 90 -2.26 0.97 27.26
N PRO A 91 -1.26 1.77 27.64
CA PRO A 91 -1.29 2.43 28.94
C PRO A 91 -2.55 3.29 29.03
N ALA A 92 -3.17 3.32 30.22
CA ALA A 92 -4.31 4.18 30.47
C ALA A 92 -4.00 5.60 30.01
N VAL A 93 -4.81 6.13 29.09
CA VAL A 93 -4.66 7.49 28.57
C VAL A 93 -4.76 8.44 29.75
N LYS A 94 -3.62 8.97 30.20
CA LYS A 94 -3.61 10.06 31.18
C LYS A 94 -4.24 11.26 30.49
N SER A 95 -5.37 11.75 31.01
CA SER A 95 -6.15 12.86 30.45
C SER A 95 -5.46 14.23 30.58
N HIS A 96 -4.13 14.27 30.68
CA HIS A 96 -3.37 15.47 31.00
C HIS A 96 -2.32 15.73 29.94
N SER A 97 -2.77 16.26 28.81
CA SER A 97 -1.94 17.18 28.05
C SER A 97 -2.72 18.48 27.89
N GLU A 98 -2.20 19.57 28.44
CA GLU A 98 -2.73 20.93 28.23
C GLU A 98 -2.68 21.37 26.75
N LYS A 99 -2.05 20.56 25.87
CA LYS A 99 -1.82 20.85 24.46
C LYS A 99 -2.07 19.60 23.62
N ASN A 100 -2.90 19.73 22.58
CA ASN A 100 -3.06 18.68 21.58
C ASN A 100 -1.93 18.81 20.54
N ILE A 101 -1.16 17.75 20.32
CA ILE A 101 0.03 17.78 19.47
C ILE A 101 -0.13 16.80 18.31
N ILE A 102 0.10 17.28 17.09
CA ILE A 102 0.28 16.44 15.90
C ILE A 102 1.80 16.34 15.65
N ALA A 103 2.38 15.18 15.91
CA ALA A 103 3.81 14.97 15.74
C ALA A 103 4.12 14.38 14.36
N PHE A 104 5.02 15.02 13.62
CA PHE A 104 5.53 14.55 12.34
C PHE A 104 7.02 14.24 12.47
N SER A 105 7.45 13.07 12.00
CA SER A 105 8.87 12.75 11.83
C SER A 105 9.25 12.98 10.38
N LEU A 106 10.18 13.90 10.14
CA LEU A 106 10.70 14.22 8.81
C LEU A 106 12.09 13.61 8.66
N TYR A 107 12.35 13.01 7.50
CA TYR A 107 13.62 12.37 7.20
C TYR A 107 14.14 12.84 5.84
N GLY A 108 15.40 13.28 5.83
CA GLY A 108 16.06 13.77 4.62
C GLY A 108 15.56 15.13 4.13
N ASP A 109 15.96 15.48 2.91
CA ASP A 109 15.83 16.83 2.33
C ASP A 109 14.98 16.86 1.05
N LYS A 110 14.36 15.73 0.67
CA LYS A 110 13.53 15.65 -0.54
C LYS A 110 12.25 16.48 -0.38
N SER A 111 11.95 17.29 -1.40
CA SER A 111 10.77 18.18 -1.43
C SER A 111 9.46 17.44 -1.16
N SER A 112 9.35 16.20 -1.65
CA SER A 112 8.17 15.34 -1.45
C SER A 112 7.80 15.10 0.01
N TYR A 113 8.75 15.22 0.94
CA TYR A 113 8.50 15.08 2.38
C TYR A 113 8.30 16.41 3.09
N ILE A 114 8.85 17.50 2.53
CA ILE A 114 8.86 18.82 3.18
C ILE A 114 7.62 19.63 2.80
N GLU A 115 7.21 19.63 1.53
CA GLU A 115 6.06 20.41 1.06
C GLU A 115 4.77 20.11 1.84
N PRO A 116 4.39 18.84 2.07
CA PRO A 116 3.19 18.53 2.86
C PRO A 116 3.33 18.99 4.31
N ALA A 117 4.53 18.92 4.89
CA ALA A 117 4.79 19.36 6.26
C ALA A 117 4.59 20.87 6.42
N VAL A 118 5.05 21.66 5.45
CA VAL A 118 4.85 23.10 5.42
C VAL A 118 3.37 23.44 5.31
N ILE A 119 2.64 22.78 4.39
CA ILE A 119 1.19 22.98 4.23
C ILE A 119 0.47 22.65 5.54
N ASN A 120 0.80 21.53 6.17
CA ASN A 120 0.23 21.13 7.46
C ASN A 120 0.48 22.18 8.55
N ALA A 121 1.68 22.75 8.60
CA ALA A 121 2.00 23.82 9.56
C ALA A 121 1.18 25.10 9.33
N GLN A 122 0.86 25.42 8.06
CA GLN A 122 0.08 26.60 7.70
C GLN A 122 -1.42 26.43 8.02
N ILE A 123 -1.99 25.26 7.76
CA ILE A 123 -3.44 25.05 7.85
C ILE A 123 -3.91 24.46 9.18
N VAL A 124 -3.01 23.97 10.04
CA VAL A 124 -3.38 23.30 11.30
C VAL A 124 -4.28 24.15 12.17
N LYS A 125 -4.08 25.47 12.23
CA LYS A 125 -4.93 26.35 13.05
C LYS A 125 -6.33 26.57 12.49
N VAL A 126 -6.53 26.30 11.20
CA VAL A 126 -7.83 26.36 10.53
C VAL A 126 -8.60 25.06 10.74
N ILE A 127 -7.94 23.91 10.54
CA ILE A 127 -8.57 22.58 10.63
C ILE A 127 -8.67 22.11 12.08
N TYR A 128 -7.66 22.43 12.89
CA TYR A 128 -7.51 22.00 14.28
C TYR A 128 -7.05 23.17 15.20
N PRO A 129 -7.94 24.13 15.54
CA PRO A 129 -7.57 25.37 16.23
C PRO A 129 -6.76 25.18 17.52
N ASN A 130 -7.11 24.16 18.31
CA ASN A 130 -6.48 23.84 19.59
C ASN A 130 -5.30 22.85 19.50
N TRP A 131 -4.85 22.55 18.29
CA TRP A 131 -3.72 21.65 18.05
C TRP A 131 -2.47 22.41 17.59
N VAL A 132 -1.31 21.81 17.81
CA VAL A 132 -0.01 22.33 17.39
C VAL A 132 0.75 21.23 16.67
N CYS A 133 1.30 21.54 15.50
CA CYS A 133 2.20 20.63 14.79
C CYS A 133 3.60 20.67 15.44
N ARG A 134 4.22 19.51 15.64
CA ARG A 134 5.62 19.37 16.06
C ARG A 134 6.37 18.54 15.04
N PHE A 135 7.38 19.15 14.41
CA PHE A 135 8.21 18.48 13.42
C PHE A 135 9.53 18.04 14.07
N LEU A 136 9.82 16.75 13.99
CA LEU A 136 11.06 16.13 14.43
C LEU A 136 11.88 15.83 13.18
N CYS A 137 12.83 16.70 12.86
CA CYS A 137 13.73 16.50 11.72
C CYS A 137 14.88 15.60 12.14
N ARG A 138 15.17 14.58 11.33
CA ARG A 138 16.28 13.65 11.55
C ARG A 138 17.12 13.48 10.30
#